data_AF-A0A9X3S128-F1
#
_entry.id   AF-A0A9X3S128-F1
#
_cell.length_a   1.000
_cell.length_b   1.000
_cell.length_c   1.000
_cell.angle_alpha   90.00
_cell.angle_beta   90.00
_cell.angle_gamma   90.00
#
_symmetry.space_group_name_H-M   'P 1'
#
loop_
_entity.id
_entity.type
_entity.pdbx_description
1 polymer ?
#
loop_
_entity_poly.entity_id
_entity_poly.type
_entity_poly.pdbx_seq_one_letter_code
_entity_poly.pdbx_strand_id
1 'polypeptide(L)'
;MLPLNLVPCCRECNTAKLNLIRENGAPLYLHLYLDRLSDVDPFLVADVTVQSGVPEIEYRVEPTPAVPAHVASRLKTHFTKLDLAKYYQRRAIEEAGIQVQYVAEELADGASPSDLQDDLRRQAGYVAAIRGVNHWRSAALVGFANSHQFTSGACTGWLPQ
;
A
#
# COMPACT_ATOMS: atom_id res chain seq x y z
N MET A 1 -9.83 -14.37 10.48
CA MET A 1 -9.72 -12.91 10.25
C MET A 1 -8.25 -12.55 10.26
N LEU A 2 -7.76 -11.90 9.20
CA LEU A 2 -6.43 -11.26 9.18
C LEU A 2 -6.56 -9.87 9.82
N PRO A 3 -5.59 -9.41 10.61
CA PRO A 3 -5.65 -8.08 11.24
C PRO A 3 -5.73 -6.99 10.17
N LEU A 4 -6.51 -5.94 10.45
CA LEU A 4 -6.83 -4.84 9.52
C LEU A 4 -5.59 -4.00 9.11
N ASN A 5 -4.50 -4.09 9.86
CA ASN A 5 -3.31 -3.26 9.65
C ASN A 5 -2.14 -4.17 9.28
N LEU A 6 -1.66 -3.97 8.05
CA LEU A 6 -0.81 -4.88 7.29
C LEU A 6 0.58 -5.13 7.88
N VAL A 7 0.64 -6.13 8.75
CA VAL A 7 1.68 -7.16 8.66
C VAL A 7 0.96 -8.50 8.82
N PRO A 8 0.98 -9.39 7.81
CA PRO A 8 0.56 -10.75 8.06
C PRO A 8 1.53 -11.35 9.05
N CYS A 9 1.11 -11.52 10.31
CA CYS A 9 1.79 -12.45 11.21
C CYS A 9 1.69 -13.82 10.53
N CYS A 10 2.80 -14.27 9.96
CA CYS A 10 2.96 -15.61 9.44
C CYS A 10 2.49 -16.67 10.45
N ARG A 11 2.13 -17.88 10.01
CA ARG A 11 1.72 -18.96 10.95
C ARG A 11 2.84 -19.25 11.95
N GLU A 12 4.11 -19.16 11.53
CA GLU A 12 5.26 -19.23 12.43
C GLU A 12 5.27 -18.07 13.45
N CYS A 13 4.89 -16.85 13.04
CA CYS A 13 4.82 -15.65 13.87
C CYS A 13 3.69 -15.73 14.91
N ASN A 14 2.54 -16.30 14.53
CA ASN A 14 1.43 -16.57 15.45
C ASN A 14 1.72 -17.74 16.40
N THR A 15 2.53 -18.72 15.97
CA THR A 15 2.96 -19.84 16.82
C THR A 15 4.10 -19.42 17.76
N ALA A 16 4.95 -18.49 17.34
CA ALA A 16 5.99 -17.87 18.15
C ALA A 16 5.46 -16.91 19.23
N LYS A 17 4.13 -16.68 19.31
CA LYS A 17 3.51 -16.01 20.48
C LYS A 17 3.79 -16.71 21.81
N LEU A 18 4.17 -17.99 21.78
CA LEU A 18 4.51 -18.75 22.99
C LEU A 18 6.02 -18.80 23.28
N ASN A 19 6.88 -18.44 22.32
CA ASN A 19 8.32 -18.47 22.50
C ASN A 19 8.89 -17.08 22.24
N LEU A 20 9.23 -16.40 23.34
CA LEU A 20 9.99 -15.15 23.40
C LEU A 20 11.35 -15.30 22.70
N ILE A 21 11.38 -15.33 21.36
CA ILE A 21 12.62 -15.25 20.60
C ILE A 21 13.12 -13.81 20.74
N ARG A 22 14.12 -13.64 21.60
CA ARG A 22 14.90 -12.42 21.79
C ARG A 22 16.27 -12.66 21.16
N GLU A 23 16.69 -11.78 20.27
CA GLU A 23 18.04 -11.76 19.73
C GLU A 23 18.73 -10.52 20.30
N ASN A 24 19.87 -10.71 20.98
CA ASN A 24 20.58 -9.64 21.70
C ASN A 24 19.72 -8.83 22.70
N GLY A 25 18.75 -9.48 23.36
CA GLY A 25 17.91 -8.86 24.39
C GLY A 25 16.75 -8.01 23.85
N ALA A 26 16.72 -7.70 22.55
CA ALA A 26 15.60 -7.05 21.89
C ALA A 26 14.57 -8.09 21.41
N PRO A 27 13.25 -7.82 21.54
CA PRO A 27 12.25 -8.71 20.97
C PRO A 27 12.43 -8.80 19.45
N LEU A 28 12.34 -9.99 18.87
CA LEU A 28 12.52 -10.20 17.43
C LEU A 28 11.25 -9.82 16.62
N TYR A 29 10.06 -9.97 17.22
CA TYR A 29 8.77 -9.73 16.56
C TYR A 29 7.96 -8.57 17.17
N LEU A 30 7.43 -7.70 16.32
CA LEU A 30 6.60 -6.57 16.75
C LEU A 30 5.25 -7.11 17.23
N HIS A 31 4.77 -6.66 18.38
CA HIS A 31 3.48 -7.09 18.92
C HIS A 31 2.37 -6.26 18.24
N LEU A 32 2.19 -6.49 16.93
CA LEU A 32 1.33 -5.72 16.00
C LEU A 32 -0.15 -5.61 16.42
N TYR A 33 -0.57 -6.38 17.43
CA TYR A 33 -1.92 -6.35 17.98
C TYR A 33 -2.09 -5.36 19.15
N LEU A 34 -0.99 -4.95 19.80
CA LEU A 34 -0.99 -4.03 20.95
C LEU A 34 -0.42 -2.66 20.60
N ASP A 35 0.46 -2.59 19.60
CA ASP A 35 0.89 -1.32 19.03
C ASP A 35 -0.19 -0.87 18.04
N ARG A 36 -0.96 0.18 18.39
CA ARG A 36 -1.98 0.78 17.53
C ARG A 36 -1.31 1.39 16.29
N LEU A 37 -1.04 0.55 15.29
CA LEU A 37 -0.51 0.99 13.99
C LEU A 37 -1.49 1.87 13.21
N SER A 38 -2.75 1.96 13.66
CA SER A 38 -3.72 2.96 13.18
C SER A 38 -3.30 4.39 13.50
N ASP A 39 -2.45 4.58 14.52
CA ASP A 39 -1.97 5.88 14.98
C ASP A 39 -0.52 6.16 14.51
N VAL A 40 0.03 5.28 13.66
CA VAL A 40 1.39 5.40 13.14
C VAL A 40 1.34 6.13 11.81
N ASP A 41 2.26 7.07 11.65
CA ASP A 41 2.44 7.85 10.44
C ASP A 41 2.49 6.98 9.16
N PRO A 42 2.14 7.54 7.99
CA PRO A 42 2.22 6.83 6.72
C PRO A 42 3.63 6.29 6.50
N PHE A 43 3.75 4.99 6.23
CA PHE A 43 5.00 4.31 5.93
C PHE A 43 4.92 3.43 4.69
N LEU A 44 3.72 2.96 4.29
CA LEU A 44 3.58 2.16 3.08
C LEU A 44 3.33 3.09 1.89
N VAL A 45 4.18 3.00 0.88
CA VAL A 45 4.06 3.79 -0.34
C VAL A 45 3.91 2.85 -1.53
N ALA A 46 3.02 3.21 -2.46
CA ALA A 46 2.91 2.61 -3.78
C ALA A 46 3.38 3.62 -4.83
N ASP A 47 4.46 3.30 -5.54
CA ASP A 47 4.86 4.02 -6.74
C ASP A 47 4.10 3.46 -7.93
N VAL A 48 3.57 4.36 -8.76
CA VAL A 48 2.87 3.99 -9.98
C VAL A 48 3.50 4.68 -11.17
N THR A 49 3.95 3.89 -12.12
CA THR A 49 4.46 4.36 -13.42
C THR A 49 3.70 3.68 -14.54
N VAL A 50 3.67 4.29 -15.72
CA VAL A 50 3.09 3.65 -16.91
C VAL A 50 4.20 3.40 -17.92
N GLN A 51 4.44 2.12 -18.24
CA GLN A 51 5.43 1.70 -19.22
C GLN A 51 4.72 1.06 -20.42
N SER A 52 4.90 1.63 -21.61
CA SER A 52 4.29 1.11 -22.85
C SER A 52 2.78 0.85 -22.74
N GLY A 53 2.07 1.73 -22.03
CA GLY A 53 0.62 1.61 -21.80
C GLY A 53 0.22 0.66 -20.67
N VAL A 54 1.17 0.04 -19.97
CA VAL A 54 0.92 -0.88 -18.86
C VAL A 54 1.23 -0.16 -17.52
N PRO A 55 0.29 -0.11 -16.57
CA PRO A 55 0.57 0.41 -15.25
C PRO A 55 1.44 -0.58 -14.45
N GLU A 56 2.55 -0.09 -13.93
CA GLU A 56 3.43 -0.80 -13.03
C GLU A 56 3.29 -0.22 -11.62
N ILE A 57 3.19 -1.11 -10.63
CA ILE A 57 2.93 -0.74 -9.23
C ILE A 57 4.00 -1.40 -8.39
N GLU A 58 4.80 -0.58 -7.70
CA GLU A 58 5.82 -1.04 -6.77
C GLU A 58 5.49 -0.56 -5.36
N TYR A 59 5.58 -1.44 -4.38
CA TYR A 59 5.36 -1.10 -2.97
C TYR A 59 6.68 -1.05 -2.23
N ARG A 60 6.85 0.00 -1.43
CA ARG A 60 7.99 0.15 -0.51
C ARG A 60 7.56 0.62 0.87
N VAL A 61 8.46 0.43 1.84
CA VAL A 61 8.29 0.94 3.20
C VAL A 61 9.23 2.11 3.44
N GLU A 62 8.64 3.28 3.63
CA GLU A 62 9.30 4.56 3.89
C GLU A 62 8.71 5.20 5.15
N PRO A 63 9.14 4.77 6.35
CA PRO A 63 8.64 5.33 7.61
C PRO A 63 9.09 6.78 7.77
N THR A 64 8.19 7.64 8.28
CA THR A 64 8.53 9.03 8.60
C THR A 64 9.60 9.11 9.71
N PRO A 65 10.30 10.25 9.85
CA PRO A 65 11.24 10.46 10.95
C PRO A 65 10.62 10.35 12.36
N ALA A 66 9.29 10.45 12.47
CA ALA A 66 8.57 10.29 13.73
C ALA A 66 8.42 8.81 14.14
N VAL A 67 8.59 7.86 13.21
CA VAL A 67 8.61 6.43 13.54
C VAL A 67 9.94 6.06 14.19
N PRO A 68 9.95 5.47 15.41
CA PRO A 68 11.18 5.08 16.08
C PRO A 68 12.05 4.15 15.22
N ALA A 69 13.36 4.37 15.20
CA ALA A 69 14.29 3.65 14.31
C ALA A 69 14.21 2.12 14.44
N HIS A 70 14.01 1.61 15.66
CA HIS A 70 13.85 0.17 15.91
C HIS A 70 12.55 -0.39 15.33
N VAL A 71 11.46 0.40 15.30
CA VAL A 71 10.18 0.04 14.65
C VAL A 71 10.35 0.06 13.14
N ALA A 72 10.94 1.13 12.60
CA ALA A 72 11.22 1.27 11.16
C ALA A 72 12.05 0.11 10.62
N SER A 73 13.10 -0.30 11.33
CA SER A 73 13.94 -1.45 10.95
C SER A 73 13.15 -2.77 10.91
N ARG A 74 12.25 -2.96 11.87
CA ARG A 74 11.41 -4.19 11.95
C ARG A 74 10.35 -4.20 10.86
N LEU A 75 9.72 -3.06 10.58
CA LEU A 75 8.77 -2.91 9.46
C LEU A 75 9.44 -3.29 8.13
N LYS A 76 10.61 -2.74 7.84
CA LYS A 76 11.37 -3.08 6.62
C LYS A 76 11.72 -4.57 6.57
N THR A 77 12.20 -5.13 7.69
CA THR A 77 12.53 -6.57 7.77
C THR A 77 11.32 -7.46 7.51
N HIS A 78 10.17 -7.15 8.12
CA HIS A 78 8.93 -7.91 7.90
C HIS A 78 8.43 -7.77 6.45
N PHE A 79 8.45 -6.56 5.91
CA PHE A 79 8.04 -6.28 4.54
C PHE A 79 8.84 -7.11 3.52
N THR A 80 10.17 -7.16 3.68
CA THR A 80 11.04 -7.98 2.83
C THR A 80 10.85 -9.48 3.08
N LYS A 81 10.91 -9.95 4.34
CA LYS A 81 10.85 -11.39 4.65
C LYS A 81 9.53 -12.06 4.26
N LEU A 82 8.44 -11.29 4.25
CA LEU A 82 7.10 -11.80 3.91
C LEU A 82 6.72 -11.53 2.45
N ASP A 83 7.63 -10.99 1.64
CA ASP A 83 7.39 -10.65 0.23
C ASP A 83 6.11 -9.81 0.03
N LEU A 84 5.92 -8.83 0.92
CA LEU A 84 4.68 -8.05 0.98
C LEU A 84 4.53 -7.15 -0.25
N ALA A 85 5.64 -6.68 -0.83
CA ALA A 85 5.61 -5.92 -2.07
C ALA A 85 4.88 -6.70 -3.17
N LYS A 86 5.31 -7.94 -3.43
CA LYS A 86 4.70 -8.80 -4.45
C LYS A 86 3.27 -9.19 -4.09
N TYR A 87 2.99 -9.41 -2.80
CA TYR A 87 1.64 -9.73 -2.35
C TYR A 87 0.66 -8.55 -2.57
N TYR A 88 1.07 -7.32 -2.28
CA TYR A 88 0.24 -6.13 -2.50
C TYR A 88 0.12 -5.81 -3.99
N GLN A 89 1.21 -5.92 -4.75
CA GLN A 89 1.21 -5.73 -6.19
C GLN A 89 0.13 -6.59 -6.87
N ARG A 90 0.04 -7.88 -6.55
CA ARG A 90 -0.98 -8.77 -7.13
C ARG A 90 -2.42 -8.27 -6.91
N ARG A 91 -2.72 -7.70 -5.74
CA ARG A 91 -4.04 -7.14 -5.43
C ARG A 91 -4.25 -5.78 -6.11
N ALA A 92 -3.17 -5.01 -6.24
CA ALA A 92 -3.19 -3.70 -6.84
C ALA A 92 -3.40 -3.74 -8.35
N ILE A 93 -3.04 -4.84 -9.03
CA ILE A 93 -3.31 -5.03 -10.46
C ILE A 93 -4.82 -5.03 -10.73
N GLU A 94 -5.61 -5.75 -9.93
CA GLU A 94 -7.07 -5.76 -10.05
C GLU A 94 -7.66 -4.35 -9.80
N GLU A 95 -7.20 -3.68 -8.75
CA GLU A 95 -7.61 -2.31 -8.45
C GLU A 95 -7.23 -1.34 -9.59
N ALA A 96 -6.02 -1.46 -10.15
CA ALA A 96 -5.60 -0.64 -11.27
C ALA A 96 -6.51 -0.84 -12.48
N GLY A 97 -7.00 -2.07 -12.72
CA GLY A 97 -7.92 -2.32 -13.83
C GLY A 97 -9.20 -1.51 -13.69
N ILE A 98 -9.76 -1.48 -12.48
CA ILE A 98 -10.93 -0.67 -12.15
C ILE A 98 -10.64 0.82 -12.34
N GLN A 99 -9.52 1.30 -11.81
CA GLN A 99 -9.18 2.72 -11.85
C GLN A 99 -8.80 3.20 -13.26
N VAL A 100 -8.22 2.33 -14.10
CA VAL A 100 -7.94 2.63 -15.52
C VAL A 100 -9.24 2.84 -16.30
N GLN A 101 -10.25 1.98 -16.08
CA GLN A 101 -11.55 2.15 -16.73
C GLN A 101 -12.24 3.43 -16.26
N TYR A 102 -12.25 3.69 -14.95
CA TYR A 102 -12.77 4.93 -14.39
C TYR A 102 -12.09 6.17 -14.98
N VAL A 103 -10.76 6.21 -15.03
CA VAL A 103 -10.00 7.31 -15.66
C VAL A 103 -10.35 7.48 -17.13
N ALA A 104 -10.51 6.37 -17.88
CA ALA A 104 -10.87 6.43 -19.29
C ALA A 104 -12.25 7.07 -19.51
N GLU A 105 -13.24 6.69 -18.70
CA GLU A 105 -14.60 7.21 -18.75
C GLU A 105 -14.63 8.72 -18.41
N GLU A 106 -14.04 9.10 -17.30
CA GLU A 106 -14.03 10.51 -16.85
C GLU A 106 -13.26 11.43 -17.81
N LEU A 107 -12.14 10.98 -18.39
CA LEU A 107 -11.43 11.74 -19.43
C LEU A 107 -12.30 11.93 -20.68
N ALA A 108 -13.09 10.91 -21.06
CA ALA A 108 -14.02 11.01 -22.18
C ALA A 108 -15.16 12.00 -21.90
N ASP A 109 -15.57 12.12 -20.63
CA ASP A 109 -16.57 13.08 -20.15
C ASP A 109 -16.00 14.49 -19.91
N GLY A 110 -14.69 14.67 -20.13
CA GLY A 110 -14.01 15.97 -20.12
C GLY A 110 -13.36 16.35 -18.80
N ALA A 111 -13.21 15.39 -17.86
CA ALA A 111 -12.43 15.61 -16.65
C ALA A 111 -10.97 15.93 -16.99
N SER A 112 -10.35 16.84 -16.23
CA SER A 112 -8.92 17.09 -16.35
C SER A 112 -8.12 16.05 -15.56
N PRO A 113 -6.82 15.84 -15.89
CA PRO A 113 -5.95 15.02 -15.06
C PRO A 113 -5.91 15.48 -13.59
N SER A 114 -6.11 16.76 -13.30
CA SER A 114 -6.13 17.28 -11.92
C SER A 114 -7.38 16.82 -11.17
N ASP A 115 -8.55 16.83 -11.82
CA ASP A 115 -9.80 16.37 -11.20
C ASP A 115 -9.70 14.90 -10.78
N LEU A 116 -9.10 14.08 -11.65
CA LEU A 116 -8.83 12.67 -11.38
C LEU A 116 -7.86 12.44 -10.23
N GLN A 117 -6.83 13.27 -10.09
CA GLN A 117 -5.91 13.18 -8.96
C GLN A 117 -6.66 13.44 -7.64
N ASP A 118 -7.52 14.46 -7.62
CA ASP A 118 -8.27 14.82 -6.42
C ASP A 118 -9.32 13.77 -6.05
N ASP A 119 -9.99 13.18 -7.04
CA ASP A 119 -10.95 12.11 -6.80
C ASP A 119 -10.30 10.80 -6.35
N LEU A 120 -9.17 10.42 -6.93
CA LEU A 120 -8.39 9.27 -6.46
C LEU A 120 -7.86 9.48 -5.02
N ARG A 121 -7.43 10.70 -4.66
CA ARG A 121 -7.06 11.05 -3.27
C ARG A 121 -8.26 10.95 -2.33
N ARG A 122 -9.44 11.38 -2.78
CA ARG A 122 -10.68 11.27 -1.99
C ARG A 122 -11.08 9.82 -1.75
N GLN A 123 -11.00 8.98 -2.79
CA GLN A 123 -11.17 7.53 -2.67
C GLN A 123 -10.17 6.93 -1.69
N ALA A 124 -8.89 7.33 -1.77
CA ALA A 124 -7.87 6.91 -0.81
C ALA A 124 -8.24 7.28 0.63
N GLY A 125 -8.75 8.50 0.84
CA GLY A 125 -9.25 8.97 2.14
C GLY A 125 -10.38 8.10 2.70
N TYR A 126 -11.35 7.71 1.87
CA TYR A 126 -12.44 6.81 2.29
C TYR A 126 -11.91 5.42 2.67
N VAL A 127 -10.99 4.86 1.89
CA VAL A 127 -10.38 3.57 2.21
C VAL A 127 -9.55 3.66 3.48
N ALA A 128 -8.76 4.73 3.64
CA ALA A 128 -7.93 4.96 4.80
C ALA A 128 -8.75 5.11 6.10
N ALA A 129 -9.92 5.76 6.05
CA ALA A 129 -10.81 5.88 7.20
C ALA A 129 -11.32 4.51 7.72
N ILE A 130 -11.43 3.51 6.84
CA ILE A 130 -11.99 2.18 7.17
C ILE A 130 -10.88 1.15 7.40
N ARG A 131 -9.79 1.22 6.64
CA ARG A 131 -8.73 0.20 6.56
C ARG A 131 -7.38 0.68 7.06
N GLY A 132 -7.21 1.98 7.31
CA GLY A 132 -5.94 2.60 7.68
C GLY A 132 -5.16 3.17 6.48
N VAL A 133 -4.36 4.21 6.75
CA VAL A 133 -3.51 4.87 5.73
C VAL A 133 -2.44 3.93 5.16
N ASN A 134 -1.96 3.00 5.97
CA ASN A 134 -0.95 2.00 5.59
C ASN A 134 -1.58 0.75 4.95
N HIS A 135 -2.87 0.79 4.57
CA HIS A 135 -3.49 -0.28 3.82
C HIS A 135 -3.04 -0.28 2.37
N TRP A 136 -2.77 -1.47 1.79
CA TRP A 136 -2.26 -1.59 0.41
C TRP A 136 -3.11 -0.81 -0.58
N ARG A 137 -4.45 -0.89 -0.47
CA ARG A 137 -5.38 -0.17 -1.35
C ARG A 137 -5.35 1.34 -1.13
N SER A 138 -5.19 1.79 0.12
CA SER A 138 -5.04 3.22 0.42
C SER A 138 -3.79 3.76 -0.23
N ALA A 139 -2.66 3.06 -0.06
CA ALA A 139 -1.39 3.41 -0.69
C ALA A 139 -1.47 3.36 -2.24
N ALA A 140 -2.15 2.35 -2.81
CA ALA A 140 -2.36 2.23 -4.26
C ALA A 140 -3.09 3.45 -4.84
N LEU A 141 -4.22 3.84 -4.24
CA LEU A 141 -5.02 4.98 -4.69
C LEU A 141 -4.24 6.29 -4.61
N VAL A 142 -3.44 6.47 -3.55
CA VAL A 142 -2.49 7.60 -3.47
C VAL A 142 -1.44 7.52 -4.58
N GLY A 143 -0.90 6.33 -4.86
CA GLY A 143 0.04 6.09 -5.96
C GLY A 143 -0.55 6.45 -7.32
N PHE A 144 -1.77 6.00 -7.62
CA PHE A 144 -2.49 6.35 -8.85
C PHE A 144 -2.68 7.87 -8.96
N ALA A 145 -3.11 8.51 -7.88
CA ALA A 145 -3.29 9.97 -7.84
C ALA A 145 -1.98 10.76 -7.99
N ASN A 146 -0.84 10.20 -7.60
CA ASN A 146 0.45 10.86 -7.72
C ASN A 146 1.11 10.62 -9.09
N SER A 147 0.61 9.67 -9.87
CA SER A 147 1.13 9.35 -11.20
C SER A 147 0.40 10.16 -12.27
N HIS A 148 1.03 11.24 -12.73
CA HIS A 148 0.48 12.03 -13.84
C HIS A 148 0.26 11.18 -15.10
N GLN A 149 1.14 10.22 -15.39
CA GLN A 149 0.96 9.31 -16.54
C GLN A 149 -0.34 8.50 -16.43
N PHE A 150 -0.66 8.04 -15.21
CA PHE A 150 -1.91 7.32 -14.94
C PHE A 150 -3.11 8.24 -15.13
N THR A 151 -3.14 9.41 -14.47
CA THR A 151 -4.29 10.32 -14.53
C THR A 151 -4.44 11.06 -15.85
N SER A 152 -3.40 11.14 -16.68
CA SER A 152 -3.49 11.63 -18.05
C SER A 152 -3.94 10.55 -19.06
N GLY A 153 -4.26 9.35 -18.57
CA GLY A 153 -4.79 8.27 -19.40
C GLY A 153 -3.76 7.53 -20.26
N ALA A 154 -2.48 7.52 -19.89
CA ALA A 154 -1.45 6.81 -20.66
C ALA A 154 -1.66 5.28 -20.74
N CYS A 155 -2.55 4.73 -19.91
CA CYS A 155 -2.89 3.31 -19.82
C CYS A 155 -4.38 3.00 -20.05
N THR A 156 -5.19 3.90 -20.64
CA THR A 156 -6.65 3.68 -20.83
C THR A 156 -7.01 2.45 -21.69
N GLY A 157 -6.10 1.98 -22.53
CA GLY A 157 -6.26 0.75 -23.30
C GLY A 157 -5.85 -0.54 -22.57
N TRP A 158 -5.40 -0.46 -21.32
CA TRP A 158 -4.90 -1.61 -20.58
C TRP A 158 -6.02 -2.42 -19.92
N LEU A 159 -5.84 -3.74 -19.93
CA LEU A 159 -6.66 -4.70 -19.20
C LEU A 159 -5.76 -5.57 -18.32
N PRO A 160 -6.14 -5.84 -17.06
CA PRO A 160 -5.38 -6.73 -16.19
C PRO A 160 -5.35 -8.15 -16.77
N GLN A 161 -4.20 -8.82 -16.67
CA GLN A 161 -4.01 -10.23 -17.05
C GLN A 161 -4.18 -11.17 -15.86
#